data_AF-A0A4V1X8I9-F1
#
_entry.id   AF-A0A4V1X8I9-F1
#
_cell.length_a   1.000
_cell.length_b   1.000
_cell.length_c   1.000
_cell.angle_alpha   90.00
_cell.angle_beta   90.00
_cell.angle_gamma   90.00
#
_symmetry.space_group_name_H-M   'P 1'
#
loop_
_entity.id
_entity.type
_entity.pdbx_description
1 polymer ?
#
loop_
_entity_poly.entity_id
_entity_poly.type
_entity_poly.pdbx_seq_one_letter_code
_entity_poly.pdbx_strand_id
1 'polypeptide(L)'
;MAWASARTIISSLSLFHITLAFFFFTNPSLIEDQSLVYVIGEAMGMPQAGSAFSTPSPANAFLGVVLLVLGISDLVSLSALPEEAWLVHHWPAQAPLRCFVFVALAVFAYATNSPAGRADPSKGRISHPRAPWVGADYGTRGGGAEGLRNRVFFTFAFVEFLFWFWAWTTLKEESRAFVEKKRQRAGAGGDN
;
A
#
# COMPACT_ATOMS: atom_id res chain seq x y z
N MET A 1 6.41 16.69 -16.50
CA MET A 1 6.10 15.65 -17.50
C MET A 1 6.13 14.31 -16.79
N ALA A 2 4.97 13.82 -16.36
CA ALA A 2 4.84 12.47 -15.82
C ALA A 2 4.78 11.49 -16.99
N TRP A 3 5.51 10.38 -16.91
CA TRP A 3 5.49 9.32 -17.94
C TRP A 3 4.24 8.44 -17.85
N ALA A 4 3.49 8.52 -16.74
CA ALA A 4 2.21 7.84 -16.52
C ALA A 4 1.17 8.83 -15.97
N SER A 5 -0.08 8.72 -16.44
CA SER A 5 -1.20 9.55 -15.96
C SER A 5 -1.71 9.07 -14.60
N ALA A 6 -2.30 9.96 -13.80
CA ALA A 6 -2.93 9.60 -12.53
C ALA A 6 -3.98 8.50 -12.69
N ARG A 7 -4.75 8.53 -13.80
CA ARG A 7 -5.74 7.48 -14.12
C ARG A 7 -5.07 6.12 -14.26
N THR A 8 -3.93 6.05 -14.94
CA THR A 8 -3.17 4.80 -15.14
C THR A 8 -2.60 4.30 -13.81
N ILE A 9 -2.05 5.20 -12.99
CA ILE A 9 -1.49 4.84 -11.68
C ILE A 9 -2.58 4.25 -10.79
N ILE A 10 -3.70 4.95 -10.59
CA ILE A 10 -4.79 4.49 -9.72
C ILE A 10 -5.43 3.20 -10.28
N SER A 11 -5.59 3.08 -11.61
CA SER A 11 -6.10 1.84 -12.22
C SER A 11 -5.16 0.66 -11.98
N SER A 12 -3.84 0.86 -12.14
CA SER A 12 -2.84 -0.19 -11.89
C SER A 12 -2.83 -0.63 -10.43
N LEU A 13 -2.98 0.32 -9.50
CA LEU A 13 -3.07 0.05 -8.07
C LEU A 13 -4.37 -0.70 -7.73
N SER A 14 -5.48 -0.32 -8.36
CA SER A 14 -6.77 -1.01 -8.21
C SER A 14 -6.68 -2.47 -8.67
N LEU A 15 -6.07 -2.71 -9.83
CA LEU A 15 -5.84 -4.05 -10.36
C LEU A 15 -4.89 -4.85 -9.45
N PHE A 16 -3.85 -4.21 -8.91
CA PHE A 16 -2.96 -4.83 -7.93
C PHE A 16 -3.72 -5.30 -6.67
N HIS A 17 -4.63 -4.47 -6.13
CA HIS A 17 -5.48 -4.86 -5.00
C HIS A 17 -6.38 -6.06 -5.32
N ILE A 18 -6.97 -6.09 -6.53
CA ILE A 18 -7.81 -7.22 -6.99
C ILE A 18 -6.96 -8.48 -7.15
N THR A 19 -5.75 -8.38 -7.67
CA THR A 19 -4.81 -9.50 -7.79
C THR A 19 -4.38 -10.01 -6.42
N LEU A 20 -4.04 -9.13 -5.47
CA LEU A 20 -3.74 -9.52 -4.09
C LEU A 20 -4.93 -10.22 -3.44
N ALA A 21 -6.15 -9.72 -3.65
CA ALA A 21 -7.36 -10.35 -3.13
C ALA A 21 -7.51 -11.81 -3.61
N PHE A 22 -7.25 -12.06 -4.89
CA PHE A 22 -7.25 -13.41 -5.45
C PHE A 22 -6.21 -14.31 -4.78
N PHE A 23 -4.98 -13.83 -4.59
CA PHE A 23 -3.92 -14.63 -3.97
C PHE A 23 -4.15 -14.87 -2.47
N PHE A 24 -4.63 -13.88 -1.72
CA PHE A 24 -4.99 -14.09 -0.31
C PHE A 24 -6.10 -15.13 -0.14
N PHE A 25 -7.01 -15.23 -1.11
CA PHE A 25 -8.11 -16.20 -1.08
C PHE A 25 -7.67 -17.61 -1.50
N THR A 26 -6.78 -17.71 -2.49
CA THR A 26 -6.43 -19.00 -3.12
C THR A 26 -5.14 -19.59 -2.58
N ASN A 27 -4.08 -18.80 -2.49
CA ASN A 27 -2.77 -19.25 -2.04
C ASN A 27 -1.94 -18.08 -1.46
N PRO A 28 -2.10 -17.75 -0.16
CA PRO A 28 -1.40 -16.63 0.46
C PRO A 28 0.12 -16.82 0.55
N SER A 29 0.64 -18.04 0.43
CA SER A 29 2.09 -18.28 0.54
C SER A 29 2.86 -17.65 -0.62
N LEU A 30 2.23 -17.55 -1.80
CA LEU A 30 2.81 -16.90 -2.97
C LEU A 30 3.10 -15.41 -2.74
N ILE A 31 2.42 -14.77 -1.79
CA ILE A 31 2.65 -13.36 -1.41
C ILE A 31 3.85 -13.28 -0.46
N GLU A 32 3.95 -14.17 0.52
CA GLU A 32 5.08 -14.21 1.46
C GLU A 32 6.40 -14.54 0.74
N ASP A 33 6.36 -15.42 -0.25
CA ASP A 33 7.52 -15.88 -1.01
C ASP A 33 8.05 -14.86 -2.05
N GLN A 34 7.40 -13.69 -2.18
CA GLN A 34 7.85 -12.67 -3.13
C GLN A 34 9.22 -12.10 -2.73
N SER A 35 10.15 -12.04 -3.69
CA SER A 35 11.48 -11.43 -3.48
C SER A 35 11.40 -9.99 -2.97
N LEU A 36 10.38 -9.23 -3.39
CA LEU A 36 10.14 -7.87 -2.91
C LEU A 36 9.86 -7.83 -1.40
N VAL A 37 8.99 -8.72 -0.92
CA VAL A 37 8.64 -8.86 0.50
C VAL A 37 9.85 -9.31 1.32
N TYR A 38 10.64 -10.23 0.77
CA TYR A 38 11.87 -10.66 1.39
C TYR A 38 12.89 -9.51 1.51
N VAL A 39 13.21 -8.83 0.41
CA VAL A 39 14.25 -7.79 0.39
C VAL A 39 13.89 -6.58 1.25
N ILE A 40 12.65 -6.07 1.13
CA ILE A 40 12.18 -4.93 1.93
C ILE A 40 12.06 -5.32 3.40
N GLY A 41 11.48 -6.50 3.68
CA GLY A 41 11.35 -7.03 5.03
C GLY A 41 12.70 -7.21 5.71
N GLU A 42 13.66 -7.81 5.04
CA GLU A 42 15.01 -8.03 5.56
C GLU A 42 15.74 -6.71 5.79
N ALA A 43 15.69 -5.78 4.83
CA ALA A 43 16.31 -4.46 4.96
C ALA A 43 15.79 -3.67 6.17
N MET A 44 14.50 -3.86 6.51
CA MET A 44 13.85 -3.19 7.63
C MET A 44 13.86 -4.02 8.94
N GLY A 45 14.47 -5.22 8.92
CA GLY A 45 14.51 -6.13 10.06
C GLY A 45 13.13 -6.65 10.48
N MET A 46 12.19 -6.74 9.55
CA MET A 46 10.84 -7.24 9.81
C MET A 46 10.82 -8.78 9.80
N PRO A 47 10.24 -9.42 10.84
CA PRO A 47 10.20 -10.87 10.95
C PRO A 47 9.40 -11.51 9.82
N GLN A 48 9.71 -12.78 9.55
CA GLN A 48 8.88 -13.62 8.70
C GLN A 48 7.49 -13.77 9.30
N ALA A 49 6.49 -13.97 8.44
CA ALA A 49 5.12 -14.12 8.91
C ALA A 49 4.83 -15.54 9.41
N GLY A 50 5.84 -16.42 9.40
CA GLY A 50 5.78 -17.74 10.03
C GLY A 50 4.75 -18.62 9.32
N SER A 51 3.76 -19.11 10.07
CA SER A 51 2.69 -19.95 9.51
C SER A 51 1.47 -19.15 9.03
N ALA A 52 1.41 -17.83 9.26
CA ALA A 52 0.20 -17.01 9.04
C ALA A 52 -0.27 -16.95 7.57
N PHE A 53 0.66 -17.06 6.61
CA PHE A 53 0.35 -17.10 5.18
C PHE A 53 0.61 -18.47 4.53
N SER A 54 0.92 -19.49 5.32
CA SER A 54 1.18 -20.85 4.80
C SER A 54 -0.07 -21.52 4.23
N THR A 55 -1.25 -21.21 4.78
CA THR A 55 -2.53 -21.75 4.32
C THR A 55 -3.60 -20.64 4.29
N PRO A 56 -4.62 -20.77 3.42
CA PRO A 56 -5.78 -19.89 3.45
C PRO A 56 -6.45 -19.94 4.83
N SER A 57 -6.68 -18.77 5.41
CA SER A 57 -7.31 -18.61 6.73
C SER A 57 -8.47 -17.61 6.64
N PRO A 58 -9.41 -17.62 7.61
CA PRO A 58 -10.49 -16.63 7.64
C PRO A 58 -9.98 -15.18 7.63
N ALA A 59 -8.84 -14.91 8.28
CA ALA A 59 -8.22 -13.58 8.30
C ALA A 59 -7.71 -13.17 6.92
N ASN A 60 -7.02 -14.07 6.21
CA ASN A 60 -6.52 -13.83 4.86
C ASN A 60 -7.68 -13.66 3.87
N ALA A 61 -8.73 -14.48 3.98
CA ALA A 61 -9.93 -14.35 3.16
C ALA A 61 -10.65 -13.02 3.40
N PHE A 62 -10.81 -12.60 4.67
CA PHE A 62 -11.39 -11.31 5.00
C PHE A 62 -10.58 -10.14 4.45
N LEU A 63 -9.24 -10.18 4.61
CA LEU A 63 -8.35 -9.19 4.01
C LEU A 63 -8.49 -9.16 2.49
N GLY A 64 -8.57 -10.32 1.84
CA GLY A 64 -8.81 -10.43 0.40
C GLY A 64 -10.11 -9.76 -0.03
N VAL A 65 -11.21 -9.98 0.69
CA VAL A 65 -12.50 -9.31 0.42
C VAL A 65 -12.38 -7.79 0.57
N VAL A 66 -11.70 -7.31 1.62
CA VAL A 66 -11.48 -5.87 1.82
C VAL A 66 -10.69 -5.26 0.66
N LEU A 67 -9.60 -5.91 0.24
CA LEU A 67 -8.79 -5.45 -0.90
C LEU A 67 -9.58 -5.50 -2.22
N LEU A 68 -10.42 -6.52 -2.41
CA LEU A 68 -11.28 -6.62 -3.59
C LEU A 68 -12.28 -5.46 -3.64
N VAL A 69 -12.95 -5.17 -2.52
CA VAL A 69 -13.90 -4.05 -2.42
C VAL A 69 -13.19 -2.71 -2.66
N LEU A 70 -12.00 -2.51 -2.09
CA LEU A 70 -11.20 -1.31 -2.33
C LEU A 70 -10.80 -1.16 -3.80
N GLY A 71 -10.26 -2.22 -4.41
CA GLY A 71 -9.84 -2.20 -5.81
C GLY A 71 -11.00 -1.98 -6.78
N ILE A 72 -12.16 -2.62 -6.55
CA ILE A 72 -13.35 -2.39 -7.37
C ILE A 72 -13.88 -0.96 -7.16
N SER A 73 -13.96 -0.49 -5.91
CA SER A 73 -14.42 0.87 -5.59
C SER A 73 -13.58 1.93 -6.29
N ASP A 74 -12.26 1.76 -6.29
CA ASP A 74 -11.34 2.69 -6.94
C ASP A 74 -11.52 2.69 -8.47
N LEU A 75 -11.67 1.51 -9.07
CA LEU A 75 -11.90 1.37 -10.51
C LEU A 75 -13.25 1.96 -10.94
N VAL A 76 -14.29 1.75 -10.12
CA VAL A 76 -15.62 2.36 -10.32
C VAL A 76 -15.54 3.87 -10.19
N SER A 77 -14.78 4.41 -9.22
CA SER A 77 -14.65 5.86 -9.06
C SER A 77 -14.05 6.55 -10.30
N LEU A 78 -13.12 5.90 -11.00
CA LEU A 78 -12.49 6.43 -12.22
C LEU A 78 -13.37 6.26 -13.47
N SER A 79 -14.26 5.27 -13.49
CA SER A 79 -15.10 4.96 -14.65
C SER A 79 -16.48 5.60 -14.58
N ALA A 80 -17.07 5.74 -13.38
CA ALA A 80 -18.41 6.28 -13.19
C ALA A 80 -18.44 7.81 -13.04
N LEU A 81 -17.37 8.43 -12.54
CA LEU A 81 -17.34 9.88 -12.32
C LEU A 81 -16.83 10.64 -13.56
N PRO A 82 -17.42 11.82 -13.87
CA PRO A 82 -16.86 12.73 -14.86
C PRO A 82 -15.42 13.10 -14.55
N GLU A 83 -14.63 13.41 -15.58
CA GLU A 83 -13.19 13.68 -15.44
C GLU A 83 -12.89 14.76 -14.40
N GLU A 84 -13.65 15.86 -14.44
CA GLU A 84 -13.53 16.95 -13.47
C GLU A 84 -13.82 16.51 -12.03
N ALA A 85 -14.83 15.67 -11.83
CA ALA A 85 -15.26 15.26 -10.49
C ALA A 85 -14.21 14.39 -9.79
N TRP A 86 -13.66 13.40 -10.49
CA TRP A 86 -12.66 12.52 -9.88
C TRP A 86 -11.29 13.19 -9.78
N LEU A 87 -10.89 13.98 -10.78
CA LEU A 87 -9.56 14.61 -10.85
C LEU A 87 -9.40 15.83 -9.95
N VAL A 88 -10.46 16.63 -9.74
CA VAL A 88 -10.39 17.89 -8.98
C VAL A 88 -10.89 17.74 -7.55
N HIS A 89 -11.91 16.91 -7.33
CA HIS A 89 -12.60 16.87 -6.02
C HIS A 89 -12.33 15.58 -5.23
N HIS A 90 -12.52 14.41 -5.85
CA HIS A 90 -12.46 13.16 -5.12
C HIS A 90 -11.03 12.74 -4.77
N TRP A 91 -10.20 12.51 -5.79
CA TRP A 91 -8.87 11.93 -5.60
C TRP A 91 -7.83 12.85 -4.96
N PRO A 92 -7.82 14.18 -5.21
CA PRO A 92 -6.91 15.08 -4.50
C PRO A 92 -7.10 15.11 -2.99
N ALA A 93 -8.30 14.83 -2.49
CA ALA A 93 -8.59 14.71 -1.05
C ALA A 93 -8.31 13.28 -0.52
N GLN A 94 -8.65 12.25 -1.30
CA GLN A 94 -8.51 10.85 -0.90
C GLN A 94 -7.07 10.33 -0.93
N ALA A 95 -6.29 10.67 -1.96
CA ALA A 95 -4.92 10.21 -2.12
C ALA A 95 -3.99 10.58 -0.94
N PRO A 96 -3.96 11.83 -0.41
CA PRO A 96 -3.14 12.14 0.76
C PRO A 96 -3.61 11.43 2.03
N LEU A 97 -4.92 11.22 2.19
CA LEU A 97 -5.45 10.46 3.33
C LEU A 97 -4.95 9.02 3.30
N ARG A 98 -5.02 8.34 2.14
CA ARG A 98 -4.51 6.97 1.99
C ARG A 98 -3.00 6.90 2.21
N CYS A 99 -2.26 7.85 1.64
CA CYS A 99 -0.82 8.00 1.90
C CYS A 99 -0.53 8.10 3.40
N PHE A 100 -1.27 8.95 4.13
CA PHE A 100 -1.12 9.11 5.58
C PHE A 100 -1.46 7.82 6.36
N VAL A 101 -2.54 7.14 6.00
CA VAL A 101 -2.94 5.88 6.64
C VAL A 101 -1.87 4.82 6.42
N PHE A 102 -1.38 4.63 5.20
CA PHE A 102 -0.40 3.59 4.89
C PHE A 102 0.97 3.87 5.51
N VAL A 103 1.43 5.13 5.53
CA VAL A 103 2.66 5.46 6.26
C VAL A 103 2.50 5.26 7.76
N ALA A 104 1.35 5.60 8.34
CA ALA A 104 1.08 5.34 9.76
C ALA A 104 1.07 3.84 10.08
N LEU A 105 0.49 3.02 9.21
CA LEU A 105 0.52 1.55 9.35
C LEU A 105 1.93 0.98 9.22
N ALA A 106 2.73 1.46 8.26
CA ALA A 106 4.12 1.04 8.10
C ALA A 106 4.97 1.42 9.31
N VAL A 107 4.82 2.66 9.80
CA VAL A 107 5.50 3.14 11.02
C VAL A 107 5.05 2.34 12.24
N PHE A 108 3.76 2.05 12.39
CA PHE A 108 3.23 1.23 13.48
C PHE A 108 3.84 -0.18 13.45
N ALA A 109 3.83 -0.85 12.29
CA ALA A 109 4.39 -2.18 12.13
C ALA A 109 5.89 -2.20 12.46
N TYR A 110 6.64 -1.18 12.02
CA TYR A 110 8.08 -1.07 12.29
C TYR A 110 8.40 -0.71 13.75
N ALA A 111 7.71 0.28 14.32
CA ALA A 111 7.99 0.80 15.66
C ALA A 111 7.57 -0.19 16.76
N THR A 112 6.51 -0.96 16.51
CA THR A 112 6.01 -1.95 17.47
C THR A 112 6.62 -3.34 17.28
N ASN A 113 7.41 -3.56 16.23
CA ASN A 113 8.20 -4.77 16.08
C ASN A 113 9.19 -4.89 17.27
N SER A 114 9.05 -5.97 18.05
CA SER A 114 9.72 -6.12 19.34
C SER A 114 11.26 -6.06 19.20
N PRO A 115 11.95 -5.27 20.04
CA PRO A 115 13.42 -5.16 20.04
C PRO A 115 14.17 -6.47 20.31
N ALA A 116 13.50 -7.53 20.76
CA ALA A 116 14.11 -8.83 21.04
C ALA A 116 14.80 -9.45 19.81
N GLY A 117 14.41 -9.06 18.59
CA GLY A 117 15.11 -9.43 17.36
C GLY A 117 16.15 -8.43 16.86
N ARG A 118 16.15 -7.19 17.38
CA ARG A 118 17.12 -6.14 17.06
C ARG A 118 18.36 -6.17 17.96
N ALA A 119 18.24 -6.76 19.16
CA ALA A 119 19.30 -6.84 20.13
C ALA A 119 19.97 -8.22 20.12
N ASP A 120 20.78 -8.48 19.10
CA ASP A 120 21.91 -9.39 19.27
C ASP A 120 23.04 -8.54 19.91
N PRO A 121 23.30 -8.65 21.23
CA PRO A 121 24.32 -7.84 21.90
C PRO A 121 25.74 -8.05 21.34
N SER A 122 25.94 -9.06 20.49
CA SER A 122 27.23 -9.34 19.84
C SER A 122 27.45 -8.57 18.53
N LYS A 123 26.45 -7.87 17.98
CA LYS A 123 26.54 -7.17 16.69
C LYS A 123 26.65 -5.66 16.86
N GLY A 124 27.68 -5.06 16.26
CA GLY A 124 27.94 -3.62 16.32
C GLY A 124 26.81 -2.79 15.68
N ARG A 125 26.68 -1.52 16.08
CA ARG A 125 25.62 -0.57 15.65
C ARG A 125 25.48 -0.35 14.13
N ILE A 126 26.44 -0.82 13.34
CA ILE A 126 26.51 -0.69 11.87
C ILE A 126 26.14 -2.02 11.17
N SER A 127 25.82 -3.06 11.93
CA SER A 127 25.41 -4.35 11.36
C SER A 127 24.00 -4.22 10.78
N HIS A 128 23.79 -4.68 9.54
CA HIS A 128 22.45 -4.71 8.95
C HIS A 128 21.49 -5.47 9.89
N PRO A 129 20.31 -4.91 10.22
CA PRO A 129 19.30 -5.62 10.99
C PRO A 129 18.93 -6.87 10.20
N ARG A 130 19.25 -8.05 10.71
CA ARG A 130 18.67 -9.29 10.17
C ARG A 130 17.28 -9.42 10.76
N ALA A 131 16.33 -9.82 9.93
CA ALA A 131 15.02 -10.14 10.46
C ALA A 131 15.16 -11.30 11.46
N PRO A 132 14.62 -11.16 12.69
CA PRO A 132 14.62 -12.26 13.62
C PRO A 132 13.79 -13.40 13.05
N TRP A 133 14.30 -14.62 13.15
CA TRP A 133 13.45 -15.79 12.96
C TRP A 133 12.53 -15.88 14.17
N VAL A 134 11.25 -15.70 13.93
CA VAL A 134 10.22 -15.85 14.95
C VAL A 134 9.48 -17.12 14.56
N GLY A 135 9.47 -18.10 15.47
CA GLY A 135 9.05 -19.47 15.16
C GLY A 135 7.61 -19.56 14.61
N ALA A 136 7.17 -20.78 14.32
CA ALA A 136 5.88 -21.04 13.67
C ALA A 136 4.65 -20.45 14.38
N ASP A 137 4.75 -20.14 15.68
CA ASP A 137 3.72 -19.54 16.52
C ASP A 137 3.71 -17.99 16.51
N TYR A 138 4.53 -17.34 15.66
CA TYR A 138 4.54 -15.89 15.57
C TYR A 138 3.19 -15.35 15.09
N GLY A 139 2.64 -14.37 15.80
CA GLY A 139 1.31 -13.82 15.50
C GLY A 139 0.11 -14.69 15.89
N THR A 140 0.31 -15.89 16.46
CA THR A 140 -0.80 -16.78 16.90
C THR A 140 -1.15 -16.63 18.38
N ARG A 141 -0.20 -16.18 19.22
CA ARG A 141 -0.37 -16.04 20.68
C ARG A 141 -0.57 -14.60 21.18
N GLY A 142 -0.03 -13.61 20.48
CA GLY A 142 -0.29 -12.19 20.75
C GLY A 142 -1.51 -11.75 19.94
N GLY A 143 -2.45 -11.02 20.52
CA GLY A 143 -3.68 -10.58 19.84
C GLY A 143 -3.44 -9.83 18.51
N GLY A 144 -4.51 -9.38 17.84
CA GLY A 144 -4.47 -8.92 16.43
C GLY A 144 -3.36 -7.92 16.04
N ALA A 145 -2.82 -7.14 16.98
CA ALA A 145 -1.67 -6.27 16.74
C ALA A 145 -0.35 -7.02 16.44
N GLU A 146 -0.12 -8.19 17.02
CA GLU A 146 1.07 -9.01 16.75
C GLU A 146 1.05 -9.56 15.32
N GLY A 147 -0.15 -9.92 14.83
CA GLY A 147 -0.36 -10.36 13.46
C GLY A 147 -0.03 -9.30 12.40
N LEU A 148 0.01 -8.01 12.75
CA LEU A 148 0.38 -6.92 11.84
C LEU A 148 1.89 -6.64 11.81
N ARG A 149 2.67 -7.20 12.74
CA ARG A 149 4.12 -6.96 12.89
C ARG A 149 4.93 -7.92 12.03
N ASN A 150 4.58 -8.09 10.76
CA ASN A 150 5.25 -9.03 9.87
C ASN A 150 5.74 -8.34 8.58
N ARG A 151 6.70 -8.97 7.89
CA ARG A 151 7.28 -8.44 6.65
C ARG A 151 6.28 -8.24 5.51
N VAL A 152 5.26 -9.09 5.40
CA VAL A 152 4.23 -9.01 4.35
C VAL A 152 3.42 -7.73 4.55
N PHE A 153 2.89 -7.53 5.75
CA PHE A 153 2.08 -6.37 6.10
C PHE A 153 2.88 -5.07 6.01
N PHE A 154 4.11 -5.05 6.54
CA PHE A 154 4.97 -3.89 6.44
C PHE A 154 5.30 -3.53 4.99
N THR A 155 5.69 -4.53 4.17
CA THR A 155 6.02 -4.29 2.76
C THR A 155 4.80 -3.80 2.00
N PHE A 156 3.63 -4.40 2.23
CA PHE A 156 2.38 -3.95 1.64
C PHE A 156 2.09 -2.48 1.99
N ALA A 157 2.11 -2.13 3.28
CA ALA A 157 1.84 -0.76 3.72
C ALA A 157 2.88 0.24 3.17
N PHE A 158 4.15 -0.15 3.11
CA PHE A 158 5.21 0.69 2.57
C PHE A 158 5.07 0.92 1.06
N VAL A 159 4.79 -0.15 0.30
CA VAL A 159 4.58 -0.07 -1.15
C VAL A 159 3.31 0.75 -1.46
N GLU A 160 2.22 0.51 -0.75
CA GLU A 160 1.00 1.31 -0.85
C GLU A 160 1.28 2.80 -0.60
N PHE A 161 2.03 3.13 0.45
CA PHE A 161 2.45 4.51 0.71
C PHE A 161 3.18 5.14 -0.48
N LEU A 162 4.18 4.45 -1.06
CA LEU A 162 4.94 4.97 -2.20
C LEU A 162 4.03 5.22 -3.42
N PHE A 163 3.15 4.28 -3.73
CA PHE A 163 2.23 4.41 -4.86
C PHE A 163 1.17 5.49 -4.63
N TRP A 164 0.61 5.62 -3.43
CA TRP A 164 -0.33 6.71 -3.11
C TRP A 164 0.35 8.07 -3.09
N PHE A 165 1.58 8.16 -2.61
CA PHE A 165 2.37 9.38 -2.70
C PHE A 165 2.61 9.79 -4.15
N TRP A 166 3.00 8.84 -4.99
CA TRP A 166 3.22 9.10 -6.42
C TRP A 166 1.92 9.45 -7.17
N ALA A 167 0.80 8.77 -6.86
CA ALA A 167 -0.51 9.12 -7.37
C ALA A 167 -0.89 10.55 -6.96
N TRP A 168 -0.67 10.92 -5.70
CA TRP A 168 -0.98 12.24 -5.17
C TRP A 168 -0.19 13.36 -5.86
N THR A 169 1.12 13.19 -6.05
CA THR A 169 1.93 14.20 -6.76
C THR A 169 1.45 14.38 -8.20
N THR A 170 1.16 13.26 -8.89
CA THR A 170 0.68 13.27 -10.28
C THR A 170 -0.70 13.91 -10.41
N LEU A 171 -1.63 13.59 -9.50
CA LEU A 171 -2.96 14.20 -9.44
C LEU A 171 -2.89 15.72 -9.27
N LYS A 172 -1.99 16.22 -8.40
CA LYS A 172 -1.82 17.66 -8.20
C LYS A 172 -1.32 18.37 -9.46
N GLU A 173 -0.41 17.74 -10.21
CA GLU A 173 0.07 18.27 -11.48
C GLU A 173 -1.03 18.30 -12.54
N GLU A 174 -1.74 17.18 -12.73
CA GLU A 174 -2.81 17.05 -13.72
C GLU A 174 -4.01 17.95 -13.41
N SER A 175 -4.43 18.01 -12.14
CA SER A 175 -5.54 18.85 -11.70
C SER A 175 -5.27 20.34 -11.96
N ARG A 176 -4.04 20.82 -11.65
CA ARG A 176 -3.62 22.20 -11.94
C ARG A 176 -3.63 22.48 -13.44
N ALA A 177 -3.10 21.56 -14.25
CA ALA A 177 -3.09 21.70 -15.70
C ALA A 177 -4.51 21.71 -16.30
N PHE A 178 -5.42 20.91 -15.75
CA PHE A 178 -6.82 20.87 -16.16
C PHE A 178 -7.55 22.19 -15.87
N VAL A 179 -7.42 22.71 -14.65
CA VAL A 179 -8.03 23.99 -14.25
C VAL A 179 -7.50 25.14 -15.09
N GLU A 180 -6.19 25.17 -15.35
CA GLU A 180 -5.58 26.22 -16.19
C GLU A 180 -6.13 26.20 -17.63
N LYS A 181 -6.21 25.01 -18.25
CA LYS A 181 -6.79 24.85 -19.59
C LYS A 181 -8.26 25.27 -19.63
N LYS A 182 -9.03 24.95 -18.59
CA LYS A 182 -10.45 25.35 -18.48
C LYS A 182 -10.58 26.87 -18.36
N ARG A 183 -9.71 27.54 -17.59
CA ARG A 183 -9.67 29.01 -17.47
C ARG A 183 -9.34 29.68 -18.80
N GLN A 184 -8.36 29.17 -19.54
CA GLN A 184 -7.96 29.71 -20.85
C GLN A 184 -9.11 29.64 -21.87
N ARG A 185 -9.83 28.51 -21.91
CA ARG A 185 -11.01 28.35 -22.78
C ARG A 185 -12.16 29.29 -22.41
N ALA A 186 -12.38 29.53 -21.12
CA ALA A 186 -13.41 30.46 -20.66
C ALA A 186 -13.07 31.92 -21.01
N GLY A 187 -11.79 32.32 -20.91
CA GLY A 187 -11.35 33.66 -21.29
C GLY A 187 -11.44 33.93 -22.80
N ALA A 188 -11.13 32.93 -23.64
CA ALA A 188 -11.19 33.09 -25.10
C ALA A 188 -12.63 33.14 -25.67
N GLY A 189 -13.64 32.71 -24.90
CA GLY A 189 -15.05 32.75 -25.32
C GLY A 189 -15.78 34.04 -24.96
N GLY A 190 -15.13 35.00 -24.27
CA GLY A 190 -15.73 36.27 -23.83
C GLY A 190 -15.44 37.47 -24.74
N ASP A 191 -14.64 37.30 -25.80
CA ASP A 191 -14.18 38.38 -26.69
C ASP A 191 -14.91 38.40 -28.07
N ASN A 192 -16.08 37.76 -28.19
CA ASN A 192 -16.98 37.84 -29.36
C ASN A 192 -18.33 38.45 -28.99
#